data_AF-A0A6C2YX19-F1
#
_entry.id   AF-A0A6C2YX19-F1
#
_cell.length_a   1.000
_cell.length_b   1.000
_cell.length_c   1.000
_cell.angle_alpha   90.00
_cell.angle_beta   90.00
_cell.angle_gamma   90.00
#
_symmetry.space_group_name_H-M   'P 1'
#
loop_
_entity.id
_entity.type
_entity.pdbx_description
1 polymer ?
#
loop_
_entity_poly.entity_id
_entity_poly.type
_entity_poly.pdbx_seq_one_letter_code
_entity_poly.pdbx_strand_id
1 'polypeptide(L)'
;MHIWDLIRRQFLHSSIHTNRQQPQLQSLEERAVPAATLQVIHNSPFAAAAVVDVYVNGDKFLDDLAFRDATKYVEVPNGVPLTIDIVAGNAADNSAPVFTTTVTLEDNKNYIAVAIGDPSDKTTANKFTLAVTDIGIPASGDPSKAAVLVQHGAIGAGTVDVGVRTVGTVVDDLEFGTFDADYLQLPTINAVLDVTAPDGSVRVASFYADLTGAGGKSLVALASGFLTPPAATDPGFGILVVNADGTTALLTQVPELPTSTYAAGGVDTAGLSAITLYDNAGTVIRSISDPLGSKVGYRVASGDLNGDGVAELIGGYGPGSTPTLHVFDGATGKVLANVQVFESTFNGGLFVSLGDFNRDGVFDIVVSPDVSGGPRVRILDGSKLIADGSLVSLADFFAIEDPQFFGGVRVGTGDVNDDGIPDLAVGAGFGGGPRVALFNGATVSTAKAPEKLVSDFFAFESTLRNGVFVTIGDLNGDFAGDLIFGAGPGGGPRVLGVDGKTLLASNGATLTTLTNFFAGNVNARNGVRVSAKDLDGDLLADLVIGRGAGDGTTGSVYLGKNLSATAPTVDRTFDPLPNSTNLGLFVG
;
A
#
# COMPACT_ATOMS: atom_id res chain seq x y z
N MET A 1 -31.56 30.57 2.87
CA MET A 1 -31.28 31.77 3.70
C MET A 1 -32.54 32.66 3.82
N HIS A 2 -33.59 32.23 4.57
CA HIS A 2 -34.75 33.07 4.94
C HIS A 2 -35.73 32.36 5.92
N ILE A 3 -35.22 31.79 7.02
CA ILE A 3 -36.06 31.18 8.09
C ILE A 3 -35.85 31.88 9.44
N TRP A 4 -34.59 32.13 9.81
CA TRP A 4 -34.19 32.73 11.08
C TRP A 4 -34.72 34.15 11.38
N ASP A 5 -35.26 34.87 10.39
CA ASP A 5 -35.85 36.21 10.57
C ASP A 5 -37.32 36.21 11.03
N LEU A 6 -38.00 35.04 11.05
CA LEU A 6 -39.35 34.94 11.61
C LEU A 6 -39.34 34.84 13.14
N ILE A 7 -38.46 34.01 13.70
CA ILE A 7 -38.45 33.69 15.14
C ILE A 7 -38.19 34.94 16.00
N ARG A 8 -37.35 35.88 15.52
CA ARG A 8 -37.08 37.15 16.21
C ARG A 8 -38.30 38.08 16.37
N ARG A 9 -39.39 37.90 15.62
CA ARG A 9 -40.46 38.90 15.49
C ARG A 9 -41.68 38.68 16.40
N GLN A 10 -41.80 37.54 17.08
CA GLN A 10 -43.08 37.12 17.68
C GLN A 10 -43.37 37.68 19.09
N PHE A 11 -42.47 38.46 19.69
CA PHE A 11 -42.58 38.95 21.09
C PHE A 11 -43.05 40.40 21.27
N LEU A 12 -43.50 41.10 20.22
CA LEU A 12 -43.91 42.51 20.31
C LEU A 12 -45.27 42.78 19.62
N HIS A 13 -46.34 42.99 20.41
CA HIS A 13 -47.21 44.19 20.40
C HIS A 13 -48.55 44.00 21.14
N SER A 14 -48.77 44.75 22.24
CA SER A 14 -50.06 45.22 22.81
C SER A 14 -49.79 45.75 24.24
N SER A 15 -50.19 46.94 24.70
CA SER A 15 -50.92 48.06 24.07
C SER A 15 -50.52 49.42 24.70
N ILE A 16 -51.04 50.52 24.12
CA ILE A 16 -50.73 51.95 24.40
C ILE A 16 -51.73 52.50 25.45
N HIS A 17 -51.43 53.41 26.41
CA HIS A 17 -50.27 54.30 26.69
C HIS A 17 -49.95 54.29 28.23
N THR A 18 -49.49 55.31 29.01
CA THR A 18 -49.36 56.79 28.93
C THR A 18 -48.13 57.38 29.68
N ASN A 19 -47.44 58.32 29.02
CA ASN A 19 -46.85 59.58 29.54
C ASN A 19 -45.80 59.63 30.70
N ARG A 20 -44.70 60.33 30.39
CA ARG A 20 -43.64 60.96 31.22
C ARG A 20 -42.34 60.20 31.51
N GLN A 21 -41.26 60.96 31.25
CA GLN A 21 -39.83 60.70 31.48
C GLN A 21 -39.20 59.56 30.69
N GLN A 22 -38.16 59.90 29.92
CA GLN A 22 -37.28 58.95 29.24
C GLN A 22 -36.20 58.48 30.23
N PRO A 23 -36.09 57.18 30.53
CA PRO A 23 -34.79 56.60 30.82
C PRO A 23 -33.94 56.65 29.56
N GLN A 24 -32.62 56.77 29.69
CA GLN A 24 -31.74 56.46 28.57
C GLN A 24 -31.82 54.96 28.33
N LEU A 25 -32.42 54.55 27.21
CA LEU A 25 -32.14 53.24 26.65
C LEU A 25 -30.68 53.27 26.20
N GLN A 26 -29.78 52.79 27.07
CA GLN A 26 -28.52 52.24 26.59
C GLN A 26 -28.88 51.23 25.52
N SER A 27 -28.31 51.38 24.33
CA SER A 27 -28.27 50.28 23.38
C SER A 27 -27.56 49.14 24.09
N LEU A 28 -28.30 48.09 24.45
CA LEU A 28 -27.71 46.77 24.57
C LEU A 28 -27.13 46.50 23.19
N GLU A 29 -25.81 46.65 23.07
CA GLU A 29 -25.08 46.05 21.97
C GLU A 29 -25.50 44.58 21.95
N GLU A 30 -26.02 44.11 20.81
CA GLU A 30 -26.38 42.71 20.64
C GLU A 30 -25.07 41.92 20.62
N ARG A 31 -24.51 41.70 21.82
CA ARG A 31 -23.26 40.97 22.06
C ARG A 31 -23.41 39.66 21.34
N ALA A 32 -22.65 39.50 20.26
CA ALA A 32 -22.68 38.31 19.43
C ALA A 32 -22.57 37.10 20.36
N VAL A 33 -23.61 36.26 20.35
CA VAL A 33 -23.59 34.99 21.09
C VAL A 33 -22.41 34.23 20.49
N PRO A 34 -21.37 33.88 21.27
CA PRO A 34 -20.13 33.38 20.68
C PRO A 34 -20.40 31.98 20.15
N ALA A 35 -20.53 31.83 18.84
CA ALA A 35 -20.98 30.60 18.22
C ALA A 35 -20.07 29.41 18.60
N ALA A 36 -20.69 28.24 18.75
CA ALA A 36 -19.98 26.99 18.59
C ALA A 36 -19.94 26.65 17.09
N THR A 37 -18.88 26.01 16.63
CA THR A 37 -18.85 25.41 15.28
C THR A 37 -18.74 23.89 15.38
N LEU A 38 -19.16 23.20 14.32
CA LEU A 38 -19.11 21.74 14.23
C LEU A 38 -18.68 21.32 12.82
N GLN A 39 -17.73 20.40 12.73
CA GLN A 39 -17.49 19.56 11.55
C GLN A 39 -18.05 18.15 11.82
N VAL A 40 -18.88 17.64 10.91
CA VAL A 40 -19.41 16.27 10.97
C VAL A 40 -18.72 15.42 9.92
N ILE A 41 -18.30 14.22 10.29
CA ILE A 41 -17.60 13.25 9.43
C ILE A 41 -18.30 11.90 9.55
N HIS A 42 -18.52 11.19 8.44
CA HIS A 42 -19.15 9.87 8.47
C HIS A 42 -18.13 8.77 8.14
N ASN A 43 -17.84 7.93 9.12
CA ASN A 43 -16.80 6.90 9.07
C ASN A 43 -17.29 5.53 9.59
N SER A 44 -18.58 5.23 9.41
CA SER A 44 -19.16 3.89 9.67
C SER A 44 -19.18 3.13 8.34
N PRO A 45 -18.42 2.04 8.17
CA PRO A 45 -18.31 1.33 6.89
C PRO A 45 -19.46 0.36 6.58
N PHE A 46 -20.46 0.27 7.45
CA PHE A 46 -21.54 -0.72 7.35
C PHE A 46 -22.64 -0.27 6.38
N ALA A 47 -23.07 -1.15 5.48
CA ALA A 47 -24.14 -0.88 4.51
C ALA A 47 -25.47 -0.37 5.12
N ALA A 48 -25.76 -0.72 6.38
CA ALA A 48 -26.92 -0.23 7.13
C ALA A 48 -26.87 1.29 7.45
N ALA A 49 -25.70 1.90 7.34
CA ALA A 49 -25.44 3.34 7.37
C ALA A 49 -24.39 3.69 6.31
N ALA A 50 -24.64 3.30 5.05
CA ALA A 50 -23.84 3.79 3.91
C ALA A 50 -24.09 5.27 3.61
N VAL A 51 -25.29 5.75 3.97
CA VAL A 51 -25.73 7.15 3.91
C VAL A 51 -26.63 7.41 5.13
N VAL A 52 -26.44 8.56 5.80
CA VAL A 52 -27.22 8.96 6.98
C VAL A 52 -27.72 10.40 6.89
N ASP A 53 -28.88 10.65 7.50
CA ASP A 53 -29.29 12.01 7.85
C ASP A 53 -28.94 12.30 9.31
N VAL A 54 -28.75 13.58 9.62
CA VAL A 54 -28.61 14.07 11.00
C VAL A 54 -29.75 15.02 11.29
N TYR A 55 -30.52 14.74 12.33
CA TYR A 55 -31.59 15.59 12.86
C TYR A 55 -31.16 16.19 14.19
N VAL A 56 -31.51 17.46 14.44
CA VAL A 56 -31.22 18.19 15.68
C VAL A 56 -32.52 18.73 16.25
N ASN A 57 -32.88 18.29 17.46
CA ASN A 57 -34.15 18.60 18.13
C ASN A 57 -35.43 18.30 17.30
N GLY A 58 -35.33 17.40 16.31
CA GLY A 58 -36.41 17.01 15.40
C GLY A 58 -36.43 17.71 14.03
N ASP A 59 -35.60 18.73 13.81
CA ASP A 59 -35.41 19.35 12.49
C ASP A 59 -34.25 18.66 11.74
N LYS A 60 -34.40 18.34 10.45
CA LYS A 60 -33.29 17.78 9.63
C LYS A 60 -32.19 18.85 9.46
N PHE A 61 -30.98 18.51 9.86
CA PHE A 61 -29.80 19.38 9.87
C PHE A 61 -28.81 19.03 8.75
N LEU A 62 -28.60 17.73 8.50
CA LEU A 62 -27.87 17.20 7.33
C LEU A 62 -28.72 16.15 6.62
N ASP A 63 -28.54 16.07 5.30
CA ASP A 63 -29.36 15.36 4.31
C ASP A 63 -28.38 14.55 3.43
N ASP A 64 -28.58 13.24 3.29
CA ASP A 64 -27.76 12.33 2.48
C ASP A 64 -26.21 12.42 2.70
N LEU A 65 -25.73 12.42 3.95
CA LEU A 65 -24.27 12.34 4.23
C LEU A 65 -23.79 10.90 4.02
N ALA A 66 -22.89 10.64 3.06
CA ALA A 66 -22.40 9.31 2.74
C ALA A 66 -21.14 8.90 3.54
N PHE A 67 -20.86 7.59 3.60
CA PHE A 67 -19.61 7.09 4.20
C PHE A 67 -18.38 7.67 3.48
N ARG A 68 -17.39 8.14 4.26
CA ARG A 68 -16.19 8.89 3.87
C ARG A 68 -16.42 10.34 3.39
N ASP A 69 -17.64 10.87 3.50
CA ASP A 69 -17.91 12.31 3.36
C ASP A 69 -17.81 13.09 4.69
N ALA A 70 -17.66 14.41 4.59
CA ALA A 70 -17.63 15.33 5.71
C ALA A 70 -18.27 16.68 5.37
N THR A 71 -18.70 17.41 6.41
CA THR A 71 -19.05 18.83 6.30
C THR A 71 -17.82 19.70 6.48
N LYS A 72 -17.86 20.93 5.98
CA LYS A 72 -17.05 22.02 6.56
C LYS A 72 -17.45 22.28 8.02
N TYR A 73 -16.64 23.05 8.75
CA TYR A 73 -17.12 23.70 9.98
C TYR A 73 -18.35 24.58 9.70
N VAL A 74 -19.45 24.33 10.41
CA VAL A 74 -20.70 25.11 10.38
C VAL A 74 -21.05 25.62 11.78
N GLU A 75 -21.65 26.82 11.88
CA GLU A 75 -22.14 27.34 13.14
C GLU A 75 -23.33 26.51 13.65
N VAL A 76 -23.34 26.19 14.95
CA VAL A 76 -24.37 25.38 15.60
C VAL A 76 -24.84 26.03 16.91
N PRO A 77 -26.07 25.74 17.38
CA PRO A 77 -26.57 26.27 18.65
C PRO A 77 -25.74 25.79 19.84
N ASN A 78 -25.65 26.61 20.89
CA ASN A 78 -24.87 26.36 22.10
C ASN A 78 -25.60 26.81 23.37
N GLY A 79 -25.05 26.46 24.53
CA GLY A 79 -25.61 26.79 25.85
C GLY A 79 -26.93 26.09 26.19
N VAL A 80 -27.45 25.23 25.30
CA VAL A 80 -28.70 24.49 25.45
C VAL A 80 -28.51 23.00 25.10
N PRO A 81 -29.29 22.09 25.70
CA PRO A 81 -29.33 20.70 25.27
C PRO A 81 -29.84 20.56 23.83
N LEU A 82 -29.12 19.79 23.03
CA LEU A 82 -29.46 19.39 21.66
C LEU A 82 -29.58 17.87 21.62
N THR A 83 -30.77 17.36 21.33
CA THR A 83 -30.95 15.96 20.95
C THR A 83 -30.50 15.80 19.50
N ILE A 84 -29.54 14.91 19.27
CA ILE A 84 -29.06 14.53 17.95
C ILE A 84 -29.58 13.13 17.66
N ASP A 85 -30.39 13.03 16.61
CA ASP A 85 -30.88 11.76 16.06
C ASP A 85 -30.19 11.49 14.72
N ILE A 86 -29.73 10.25 14.53
CA ILE A 86 -29.16 9.78 13.28
C ILE A 86 -30.06 8.68 12.72
N VAL A 87 -30.39 8.77 11.44
CA VAL A 87 -31.19 7.80 10.67
C VAL A 87 -30.47 7.43 9.38
N ALA A 88 -30.82 6.30 8.75
CA ALA A 88 -30.42 6.03 7.37
C ALA A 88 -31.04 7.08 6.43
N GLY A 89 -30.31 7.53 5.41
CA GLY A 89 -30.74 8.64 4.51
C GLY A 89 -32.04 8.41 3.74
N ASN A 90 -32.54 7.16 3.67
CA ASN A 90 -33.83 6.84 3.08
C ASN A 90 -35.01 6.87 4.09
N ALA A 91 -34.80 7.33 5.31
CA ALA A 91 -35.85 7.48 6.32
C ALA A 91 -36.80 8.64 5.98
N ALA A 92 -38.08 8.47 6.33
CA ALA A 92 -39.10 9.51 6.11
C ALA A 92 -39.07 10.62 7.17
N ASP A 93 -38.62 10.30 8.38
CA ASP A 93 -38.50 11.18 9.55
C ASP A 93 -37.54 10.56 10.59
N ASN A 94 -37.34 11.23 11.72
CA ASN A 94 -36.53 10.75 12.85
C ASN A 94 -37.33 9.91 13.88
N SER A 95 -38.45 9.27 13.52
CA SER A 95 -39.25 8.48 14.48
C SER A 95 -38.60 7.15 14.90
N ALA A 96 -37.61 6.66 14.14
CA ALA A 96 -36.88 5.43 14.40
C ALA A 96 -35.35 5.60 14.17
N PRO A 97 -34.65 6.36 15.02
CA PRO A 97 -33.21 6.62 14.87
C PRO A 97 -32.36 5.36 15.11
N VAL A 98 -31.28 5.20 14.35
CA VAL A 98 -30.27 4.15 14.57
C VAL A 98 -29.39 4.47 15.78
N PHE A 99 -29.26 5.76 16.10
CA PHE A 99 -28.56 6.32 17.25
C PHE A 99 -29.17 7.66 17.66
N THR A 100 -29.34 7.85 18.98
CA THR A 100 -29.78 9.11 19.60
C THR A 100 -28.82 9.48 20.71
N THR A 101 -28.44 10.75 20.80
CA THR A 101 -27.71 11.31 21.95
C THR A 101 -28.25 12.69 22.32
N THR A 102 -27.87 13.21 23.48
CA THR A 102 -28.15 14.60 23.88
C THR A 102 -26.86 15.25 24.36
N VAL A 103 -26.47 16.33 23.68
CA VAL A 103 -25.23 17.09 23.98
C VAL A 103 -25.57 18.51 24.39
N THR A 104 -24.65 19.22 25.03
CA THR A 104 -24.72 20.68 25.21
C THR A 104 -23.38 21.24 24.77
N LEU A 105 -23.41 22.09 23.74
CA LEU A 105 -22.20 22.68 23.14
C LEU A 105 -21.85 23.99 23.85
N GLU A 106 -20.56 24.26 24.05
CA GLU A 106 -20.07 25.45 24.75
C GLU A 106 -19.71 26.60 23.79
N ASP A 107 -19.88 27.84 24.26
CA ASP A 107 -19.49 29.06 23.55
C ASP A 107 -18.00 29.07 23.14
N ASN A 108 -17.69 29.47 21.90
CA ASN A 108 -16.33 29.57 21.33
C ASN A 108 -15.58 28.24 21.12
N LYS A 109 -16.23 27.09 21.16
CA LYS A 109 -15.62 25.78 20.81
C LYS A 109 -15.83 25.44 19.33
N ASN A 110 -14.89 24.73 18.74
CA ASN A 110 -15.07 24.07 17.44
C ASN A 110 -15.04 22.56 17.67
N TYR A 111 -16.15 21.90 17.42
CA TYR A 111 -16.31 20.48 17.61
C TYR A 111 -16.01 19.71 16.33
N ILE A 112 -15.49 18.50 16.48
CA ILE A 112 -15.48 17.49 15.41
C ILE A 112 -16.31 16.31 15.94
N ALA A 113 -17.26 15.84 15.16
CA ALA A 113 -18.05 14.65 15.45
C ALA A 113 -17.92 13.62 14.32
N VAL A 114 -17.48 12.41 14.65
CA VAL A 114 -17.29 11.31 13.70
C VAL A 114 -18.29 10.20 14.01
N ALA A 115 -19.15 9.86 13.04
CA ALA A 115 -20.07 8.72 13.14
C ALA A 115 -19.36 7.42 12.75
N ILE A 116 -19.21 6.49 13.68
CA ILE A 116 -18.43 5.24 13.57
C ILE A 116 -19.22 4.04 14.11
N GLY A 117 -18.75 2.82 13.83
CA GLY A 117 -19.31 1.58 14.37
C GLY A 117 -20.54 1.04 13.62
N ASP A 118 -21.05 -0.10 14.07
CA ASP A 118 -22.14 -0.87 13.45
C ASP A 118 -23.53 -0.38 13.90
N PRO A 119 -24.41 0.10 12.99
CA PRO A 119 -25.80 0.48 13.30
C PRO A 119 -26.66 -0.65 13.88
N SER A 120 -26.30 -1.91 13.65
CA SER A 120 -26.99 -3.09 14.15
C SER A 120 -26.51 -3.54 15.53
N ASP A 121 -25.23 -3.34 15.85
CA ASP A 121 -24.69 -3.61 17.19
C ASP A 121 -25.13 -2.52 18.20
N LYS A 122 -25.40 -2.97 19.43
CA LYS A 122 -25.79 -2.15 20.57
C LYS A 122 -25.03 -2.54 21.85
N THR A 123 -24.11 -3.51 21.79
CA THR A 123 -23.52 -4.15 22.98
C THR A 123 -21.99 -4.26 22.99
N THR A 124 -21.30 -4.36 21.84
CA THR A 124 -19.82 -4.43 21.82
C THR A 124 -19.17 -3.05 21.80
N ALA A 125 -17.83 -3.00 21.77
CA ALA A 125 -17.07 -1.77 21.54
C ALA A 125 -17.38 -1.16 20.16
N ASN A 126 -17.67 -2.00 19.15
CA ASN A 126 -17.87 -1.60 17.77
C ASN A 126 -19.29 -1.08 17.47
N LYS A 127 -20.17 -0.95 18.48
CA LYS A 127 -21.52 -0.39 18.33
C LYS A 127 -21.50 1.01 17.71
N PHE A 128 -22.55 1.38 16.98
CA PHE A 128 -22.64 2.73 16.41
C PHE A 128 -22.58 3.82 17.48
N THR A 129 -21.71 4.81 17.27
CA THR A 129 -21.53 5.95 18.18
C THR A 129 -21.03 7.19 17.44
N LEU A 130 -21.12 8.35 18.10
CA LEU A 130 -20.36 9.54 17.75
C LEU A 130 -19.10 9.62 18.61
N ALA A 131 -17.93 9.58 17.98
CA ALA A 131 -16.70 10.08 18.60
C ALA A 131 -16.72 11.61 18.49
N VAL A 132 -16.61 12.34 19.61
CA VAL A 132 -16.72 13.81 19.64
C VAL A 132 -15.56 14.42 20.42
N THR A 133 -14.97 15.48 19.88
CA THR A 133 -13.93 16.29 20.53
C THR A 133 -14.18 17.78 20.32
N ASP A 134 -13.65 18.63 21.20
CA ASP A 134 -13.86 20.08 21.23
C ASP A 134 -12.58 20.92 21.03
N ILE A 135 -11.45 20.25 20.79
CA ILE A 135 -10.14 20.86 20.49
C ILE A 135 -10.00 21.29 19.01
N GLY A 136 -11.07 21.24 18.23
CA GLY A 136 -11.04 21.50 16.80
C GLY A 136 -10.46 22.88 16.45
N ILE A 137 -9.61 22.92 15.43
CA ILE A 137 -9.09 24.18 14.88
C ILE A 137 -9.38 24.23 13.37
N PRO A 138 -9.92 25.35 12.83
CA PRO A 138 -10.13 25.50 11.39
C PRO A 138 -8.83 25.67 10.57
N ALA A 139 -7.69 25.93 11.22
CA ALA A 139 -6.37 26.11 10.60
C ALA A 139 -5.26 25.84 11.62
N SER A 140 -4.05 25.45 11.19
CA SER A 140 -2.91 25.13 12.06
C SER A 140 -2.41 26.32 12.89
N GLY A 141 -2.49 27.54 12.34
CA GLY A 141 -1.85 28.73 12.90
C GLY A 141 -0.38 28.90 12.53
N ASP A 142 0.34 27.82 12.18
CA ASP A 142 1.68 27.86 11.59
C ASP A 142 1.59 27.66 10.05
N PRO A 143 1.92 28.67 9.22
CA PRO A 143 1.85 28.55 7.77
C PRO A 143 2.88 27.59 7.16
N SER A 144 3.86 27.11 7.94
CA SER A 144 4.89 26.16 7.50
C SER A 144 4.57 24.69 7.83
N LYS A 145 3.44 24.43 8.49
CA LYS A 145 3.06 23.10 8.98
C LYS A 145 1.63 22.71 8.62
N ALA A 146 1.36 21.41 8.59
CA ALA A 146 0.02 20.89 8.71
C ALA A 146 -0.27 20.59 10.19
N ALA A 147 -1.45 21.00 10.68
CA ALA A 147 -1.98 20.47 11.92
C ALA A 147 -2.86 19.26 11.58
N VAL A 148 -2.53 18.09 12.13
CA VAL A 148 -3.27 16.84 11.88
C VAL A 148 -3.77 16.27 13.20
N LEU A 149 -5.07 16.08 13.34
CA LEU A 149 -5.66 15.33 14.46
C LEU A 149 -6.00 13.91 13.99
N VAL A 150 -5.65 12.90 14.77
CA VAL A 150 -5.84 11.49 14.40
C VAL A 150 -7.06 10.89 15.12
N GLN A 151 -7.80 10.00 14.45
CA GLN A 151 -9.01 9.34 14.99
C GLN A 151 -9.08 7.87 14.55
N HIS A 152 -9.25 6.93 15.48
CA HIS A 152 -9.42 5.52 15.12
C HIS A 152 -10.90 5.16 14.86
N GLY A 153 -11.32 5.09 13.60
CA GLY A 153 -12.68 4.65 13.22
C GLY A 153 -12.78 3.30 12.51
N ALA A 154 -11.65 2.64 12.21
CA ALA A 154 -11.62 1.39 11.46
C ALA A 154 -12.12 0.18 12.28
N ILE A 155 -12.78 -0.77 11.62
CA ILE A 155 -13.34 -1.96 12.25
C ILE A 155 -12.35 -3.12 12.16
N GLY A 156 -12.02 -3.71 13.31
CA GLY A 156 -11.20 -4.92 13.43
C GLY A 156 -9.71 -4.71 13.68
N ALA A 157 -9.19 -3.47 13.61
CA ALA A 157 -7.78 -3.18 13.86
C ALA A 157 -7.37 -3.19 15.35
N GLY A 158 -8.32 -2.94 16.27
CA GLY A 158 -8.10 -3.00 17.72
C GLY A 158 -7.64 -1.67 18.31
N THR A 159 -6.45 -1.68 18.92
CA THR A 159 -5.66 -0.51 19.30
C THR A 159 -4.46 -0.49 18.36
N VAL A 160 -4.06 0.70 17.86
CA VAL A 160 -2.94 0.82 16.91
C VAL A 160 -2.06 2.02 17.25
N ASP A 161 -0.79 1.94 16.86
CA ASP A 161 0.08 3.10 16.80
C ASP A 161 0.08 3.67 15.37
N VAL A 162 0.52 4.91 15.24
CA VAL A 162 0.83 5.54 13.95
C VAL A 162 2.28 6.02 13.97
N GLY A 163 3.11 5.39 13.13
CA GLY A 163 4.48 5.80 12.88
C GLY A 163 4.62 6.68 11.64
N VAL A 164 5.64 7.54 11.64
CA VAL A 164 6.17 8.18 10.42
C VAL A 164 7.60 7.70 10.27
N ARG A 165 7.95 7.00 9.17
CA ARG A 165 9.25 6.30 9.07
C ARG A 165 10.49 7.20 9.28
N THR A 166 10.38 8.48 8.95
CA THR A 166 11.45 9.49 9.14
C THR A 166 11.50 10.14 10.54
N VAL A 167 10.59 9.77 11.46
CA VAL A 167 10.42 10.39 12.79
C VAL A 167 10.28 9.36 13.92
N GLY A 168 9.69 8.20 13.66
CA GLY A 168 9.23 7.22 14.66
C GLY A 168 7.72 7.31 14.93
N THR A 169 7.27 6.70 16.02
CA THR A 169 5.88 6.78 16.50
C THR A 169 5.46 8.24 16.75
N VAL A 170 4.31 8.64 16.19
CA VAL A 170 3.70 9.97 16.38
C VAL A 170 2.35 9.92 17.08
N VAL A 171 1.65 8.78 17.05
CA VAL A 171 0.51 8.45 17.92
C VAL A 171 0.72 7.05 18.48
N ASP A 172 0.44 6.87 19.76
CA ASP A 172 0.83 5.74 20.62
C ASP A 172 -0.45 5.20 21.30
N ASP A 173 -0.70 3.89 21.28
CA ASP A 173 -1.81 3.22 21.98
C ASP A 173 -3.24 3.75 21.62
N LEU A 174 -3.51 4.10 20.35
CA LEU A 174 -4.79 4.71 19.93
C LEU A 174 -5.94 3.69 19.84
N GLU A 175 -6.83 3.69 20.84
CA GLU A 175 -8.01 2.80 20.91
C GLU A 175 -9.12 3.16 19.90
N PHE A 176 -9.84 2.16 19.38
CA PHE A 176 -11.05 2.35 18.58
C PHE A 176 -12.05 3.33 19.22
N GLY A 177 -12.48 4.32 18.43
CA GLY A 177 -13.45 5.35 18.80
C GLY A 177 -12.88 6.54 19.56
N THR A 178 -11.57 6.58 19.78
CA THR A 178 -10.88 7.74 20.38
C THR A 178 -10.34 8.69 19.31
N PHE A 179 -9.95 9.89 19.74
CA PHE A 179 -9.05 10.79 19.04
C PHE A 179 -7.70 10.78 19.79
N ASP A 180 -6.62 11.12 19.08
CA ASP A 180 -5.40 11.57 19.73
C ASP A 180 -5.65 12.83 20.61
N ALA A 181 -4.83 13.03 21.63
CA ALA A 181 -5.05 14.03 22.67
C ALA A 181 -4.86 15.48 22.19
N ASP A 182 -4.06 15.70 21.14
CA ASP A 182 -3.67 17.00 20.61
C ASP A 182 -3.52 16.95 19.08
N TYR A 183 -3.31 18.09 18.42
CA TYR A 183 -2.99 18.14 16.98
C TYR A 183 -1.49 17.99 16.72
N LEU A 184 -1.09 16.94 15.99
CA LEU A 184 0.25 16.74 15.46
C LEU A 184 0.65 17.92 14.55
N GLN A 185 1.81 18.54 14.82
CA GLN A 185 2.30 19.71 14.07
C GLN A 185 3.38 19.32 13.06
N LEU A 186 2.95 18.69 11.96
CA LEU A 186 3.79 18.01 10.97
C LEU A 186 4.38 18.95 9.93
N PRO A 187 5.62 18.70 9.45
CA PRO A 187 6.22 19.42 8.32
C PRO A 187 5.51 19.10 7.00
N THR A 188 5.45 20.06 6.08
CA THR A 188 4.78 19.93 4.78
C THR A 188 5.65 19.20 3.74
N ILE A 189 5.90 17.93 3.96
CA ILE A 189 6.74 17.05 3.13
C ILE A 189 5.99 15.78 2.73
N ASN A 190 6.52 15.03 1.76
CA ASN A 190 6.08 13.67 1.52
C ASN A 190 6.66 12.77 2.61
N ALA A 191 5.80 11.94 3.20
CA ALA A 191 6.14 10.97 4.23
C ALA A 191 5.46 9.63 3.94
N VAL A 192 5.91 8.59 4.65
CA VAL A 192 5.21 7.30 4.71
C VAL A 192 4.76 7.09 6.14
N LEU A 193 3.46 6.85 6.28
CA LEU A 193 2.82 6.54 7.54
C LEU A 193 2.72 5.03 7.66
N ASP A 194 3.08 4.49 8.81
CA ASP A 194 2.84 3.09 9.15
C ASP A 194 1.77 3.03 10.22
N VAL A 195 0.76 2.20 10.05
CA VAL A 195 -0.11 1.78 11.16
C VAL A 195 0.46 0.49 11.71
N THR A 196 0.68 0.38 13.02
CA THR A 196 1.25 -0.83 13.66
C THR A 196 0.39 -1.31 14.82
N ALA A 197 0.56 -2.58 15.22
CA ALA A 197 0.09 -3.06 16.51
C ALA A 197 0.84 -2.37 17.67
N PRO A 198 0.28 -2.28 18.90
CA PRO A 198 0.82 -1.47 20.01
C PRO A 198 2.15 -1.92 20.62
N ASP A 199 2.73 -3.01 20.13
CA ASP A 199 4.08 -3.46 20.49
C ASP A 199 5.10 -3.25 19.35
N GLY A 200 4.68 -2.58 18.26
CA GLY A 200 5.46 -2.36 17.05
C GLY A 200 5.80 -3.62 16.25
N SER A 201 5.31 -4.81 16.66
CA SER A 201 5.75 -6.10 16.07
C SER A 201 5.07 -6.44 14.74
N VAL A 202 3.95 -5.79 14.41
CA VAL A 202 3.18 -6.01 13.18
C VAL A 202 2.83 -4.66 12.55
N ARG A 203 3.24 -4.46 11.30
CA ARG A 203 2.81 -3.37 10.42
C ARG A 203 1.46 -3.79 9.79
N VAL A 204 0.41 -3.02 10.07
CA VAL A 204 -0.99 -3.31 9.69
C VAL A 204 -1.31 -2.81 8.28
N ALA A 205 -0.76 -1.65 7.92
CA ALA A 205 -0.65 -1.14 6.55
C ALA A 205 0.27 0.10 6.52
N SER A 206 1.03 0.30 5.45
CA SER A 206 1.70 1.59 5.15
C SER A 206 0.90 2.47 4.17
N PHE A 207 1.00 3.80 4.28
CA PHE A 207 0.36 4.78 3.40
C PHE A 207 1.30 5.93 2.98
N TYR A 208 1.21 6.35 1.71
CA TYR A 208 1.84 7.57 1.23
C TYR A 208 1.06 8.81 1.71
N ALA A 209 1.74 9.69 2.45
CA ALA A 209 1.19 10.98 2.89
C ALA A 209 1.93 12.14 2.22
N ASP A 210 1.32 12.73 1.18
CA ASP A 210 1.75 14.01 0.62
C ASP A 210 1.17 15.16 1.44
N LEU A 211 2.02 15.80 2.27
CA LEU A 211 1.67 17.01 3.00
C LEU A 211 2.21 18.28 2.31
N THR A 212 2.66 18.21 1.06
CA THR A 212 3.11 19.39 0.32
C THR A 212 1.92 20.31 0.03
N GLY A 213 2.10 21.61 0.27
CA GLY A 213 1.00 22.57 0.21
C GLY A 213 -0.07 22.42 1.31
N ALA A 214 0.14 21.57 2.33
CA ALA A 214 -0.72 21.50 3.52
C ALA A 214 -0.41 22.58 4.57
N GLY A 215 0.52 23.51 4.28
CA GLY A 215 0.95 24.58 5.20
C GLY A 215 -0.19 25.49 5.64
N GLY A 216 -0.33 25.68 6.95
CA GLY A 216 -1.42 26.42 7.58
C GLY A 216 -2.75 25.67 7.66
N LYS A 217 -2.91 24.51 7.01
CA LYS A 217 -4.17 23.75 7.05
C LYS A 217 -4.37 23.03 8.39
N SER A 218 -5.63 22.78 8.70
CA SER A 218 -6.05 21.80 9.69
C SER A 218 -6.70 20.62 8.99
N LEU A 219 -6.29 19.41 9.39
CA LEU A 219 -6.72 18.14 8.83
C LEU A 219 -7.15 17.20 9.97
N VAL A 220 -8.14 16.35 9.69
CA VAL A 220 -8.43 15.16 10.51
C VAL A 220 -8.03 13.93 9.70
N ALA A 221 -7.20 13.06 10.25
CA ALA A 221 -6.81 11.79 9.66
C ALA A 221 -7.50 10.65 10.40
N LEU A 222 -8.35 9.89 9.71
CA LEU A 222 -9.19 8.87 10.31
C LEU A 222 -8.85 7.48 9.76
N ALA A 223 -8.56 6.53 10.64
CA ALA A 223 -8.61 5.12 10.27
C ALA A 223 -10.04 4.78 9.85
N SER A 224 -10.22 4.19 8.67
CA SER A 224 -11.52 4.10 8.00
C SER A 224 -11.70 2.76 7.28
N GLY A 225 -12.89 2.16 7.33
CA GLY A 225 -13.16 0.87 6.66
C GLY A 225 -12.98 -0.34 7.59
N PHE A 226 -12.95 -1.54 6.99
CA PHE A 226 -12.68 -2.81 7.68
C PHE A 226 -11.23 -3.26 7.46
N LEU A 227 -10.52 -3.66 8.52
CA LEU A 227 -9.23 -4.35 8.37
C LEU A 227 -9.41 -5.74 7.72
N THR A 228 -10.55 -6.38 7.95
CA THR A 228 -10.95 -7.60 7.24
C THR A 228 -12.39 -7.43 6.74
N PRO A 229 -12.60 -7.05 5.46
CA PRO A 229 -13.92 -6.88 4.87
C PRO A 229 -14.79 -8.15 4.99
N PRO A 230 -16.04 -8.06 5.50
CA PRO A 230 -16.95 -9.20 5.56
C PRO A 230 -17.30 -9.78 4.18
N ALA A 231 -17.35 -8.94 3.16
CA ALA A 231 -17.39 -9.30 1.75
C ALA A 231 -16.42 -8.42 0.93
N ALA A 232 -15.99 -8.89 -0.24
CA ALA A 232 -15.09 -8.17 -1.14
C ALA A 232 -15.67 -6.85 -1.73
N THR A 233 -16.95 -6.56 -1.48
CA THR A 233 -17.60 -5.29 -1.82
C THR A 233 -17.67 -4.29 -0.66
N ASP A 234 -17.31 -4.71 0.56
CA ASP A 234 -17.30 -3.84 1.73
C ASP A 234 -16.00 -3.01 1.77
N PRO A 235 -16.03 -1.74 2.20
CA PRO A 235 -14.87 -0.87 2.07
C PRO A 235 -13.72 -1.27 3.00
N GLY A 236 -12.61 -1.69 2.40
CA GLY A 236 -11.36 -2.01 3.09
C GLY A 236 -10.73 -0.83 3.83
N PHE A 237 -9.77 -1.19 4.68
CA PHE A 237 -8.98 -0.27 5.49
C PHE A 237 -8.32 0.83 4.67
N GLY A 238 -8.18 2.01 5.28
CA GLY A 238 -7.52 3.15 4.67
C GLY A 238 -7.54 4.37 5.60
N ILE A 239 -6.63 5.31 5.37
CA ILE A 239 -6.61 6.59 6.09
C ILE A 239 -7.41 7.62 5.29
N LEU A 240 -8.54 8.05 5.84
CA LEU A 240 -9.33 9.16 5.31
C LEU A 240 -8.77 10.48 5.86
N VAL A 241 -8.33 11.38 4.98
CA VAL A 241 -7.98 12.76 5.34
C VAL A 241 -9.17 13.66 5.04
N VAL A 242 -9.55 14.47 6.03
CA VAL A 242 -10.66 15.44 5.97
C VAL A 242 -10.10 16.84 6.21
N ASN A 243 -10.35 17.77 5.29
CA ASN A 243 -9.98 19.18 5.43
C ASN A 243 -11.07 19.93 6.23
N ALA A 244 -10.69 21.05 6.86
CA ALA A 244 -11.63 21.94 7.57
C ALA A 244 -12.78 22.52 6.70
N ASP A 245 -12.68 22.44 5.36
CA ASP A 245 -13.73 22.83 4.40
C ASP A 245 -14.65 21.66 3.99
N GLY A 246 -14.47 20.47 4.57
CA GLY A 246 -15.25 19.28 4.29
C GLY A 246 -14.75 18.44 3.11
N THR A 247 -13.75 18.89 2.36
CA THR A 247 -13.17 18.06 1.29
C THR A 247 -12.40 16.87 1.86
N THR A 248 -12.72 15.68 1.38
CA THR A 248 -12.12 14.42 1.85
C THR A 248 -11.29 13.75 0.75
N ALA A 249 -10.29 12.96 1.16
CA ALA A 249 -9.48 12.13 0.29
C ALA A 249 -8.98 10.91 1.07
N LEU A 250 -8.81 9.77 0.42
CA LEU A 250 -8.06 8.65 0.99
C LEU A 250 -6.57 8.82 0.68
N LEU A 251 -5.70 8.45 1.61
CA LEU A 251 -4.29 8.26 1.31
C LEU A 251 -4.09 7.02 0.44
N THR A 252 -3.18 7.11 -0.53
CA THR A 252 -2.72 5.95 -1.30
C THR A 252 -2.02 4.97 -0.35
N GLN A 253 -2.48 3.73 -0.29
CA GLN A 253 -1.77 2.67 0.43
C GLN A 253 -0.47 2.35 -0.30
N VAL A 254 0.62 2.10 0.43
CA VAL A 254 1.86 1.57 -0.15
C VAL A 254 1.59 0.12 -0.58
N PRO A 255 1.89 -0.28 -1.83
CA PRO A 255 1.78 -1.68 -2.24
C PRO A 255 2.81 -2.55 -1.50
N GLU A 256 2.35 -3.23 -0.45
CA GLU A 256 3.13 -4.19 0.33
C GLU A 256 3.48 -5.43 -0.53
N LEU A 257 4.51 -6.18 -0.13
CA LEU A 257 4.98 -7.34 -0.91
C LEU A 257 3.79 -8.29 -1.19
N PRO A 258 3.49 -8.58 -2.47
CA PRO A 258 2.15 -8.94 -2.91
C PRO A 258 1.62 -10.18 -2.19
N THR A 259 0.61 -9.95 -1.37
CA THR A 259 0.25 -10.83 -0.26
C THR A 259 -0.33 -12.16 -0.75
N SER A 260 0.06 -13.24 -0.10
CA SER A 260 -0.52 -14.58 -0.24
C SER A 260 -0.45 -15.26 -1.62
N THR A 261 0.22 -14.70 -2.64
CA THR A 261 0.28 -15.31 -3.99
C THR A 261 1.67 -15.35 -4.60
N TYR A 262 1.92 -16.34 -5.45
CA TYR A 262 3.16 -16.45 -6.22
C TYR A 262 2.94 -17.01 -7.62
N ALA A 263 3.76 -16.55 -8.56
CA ALA A 263 3.78 -17.01 -9.94
C ALA A 263 4.85 -18.11 -10.15
N ALA A 264 4.56 -19.03 -11.07
CA ALA A 264 5.51 -20.01 -11.56
C ALA A 264 5.45 -20.13 -13.09
N GLY A 265 6.60 -20.23 -13.75
CA GLY A 265 6.70 -20.32 -15.20
C GLY A 265 7.91 -21.11 -15.71
N GLY A 266 7.80 -21.64 -16.92
CA GLY A 266 8.87 -22.40 -17.57
C GLY A 266 8.69 -22.46 -19.10
N VAL A 267 9.72 -22.77 -19.91
CA VAL A 267 11.16 -22.98 -19.61
C VAL A 267 12.06 -22.44 -20.73
N ASP A 268 13.34 -22.22 -20.42
CA ASP A 268 14.44 -21.83 -21.32
C ASP A 268 14.63 -22.66 -22.62
N THR A 269 13.89 -23.76 -22.85
CA THR A 269 13.85 -24.49 -24.13
C THR A 269 12.46 -25.04 -24.44
N ALA A 270 12.16 -25.19 -25.74
CA ALA A 270 10.79 -25.32 -26.22
C ALA A 270 10.11 -26.68 -25.94
N GLY A 271 8.87 -26.64 -25.46
CA GLY A 271 8.02 -27.84 -25.30
C GLY A 271 6.63 -27.51 -24.77
N LEU A 272 6.56 -26.95 -23.58
CA LEU A 272 5.34 -26.49 -22.91
C LEU A 272 5.62 -25.13 -22.28
N SER A 273 4.90 -24.10 -22.72
CA SER A 273 4.93 -22.75 -22.17
C SER A 273 3.61 -22.49 -21.44
N ALA A 274 3.67 -22.54 -20.11
CA ALA A 274 2.55 -22.23 -19.23
C ALA A 274 3.04 -21.39 -18.04
N ILE A 275 2.14 -20.56 -17.54
CA ILE A 275 2.31 -19.77 -16.33
C ILE A 275 1.18 -20.08 -15.36
N THR A 276 1.50 -20.21 -14.08
CA THR A 276 0.56 -20.63 -13.04
C THR A 276 0.67 -19.69 -11.85
N LEU A 277 -0.48 -19.15 -11.43
CA LEU A 277 -0.65 -18.37 -10.21
C LEU A 277 -1.15 -19.30 -9.09
N TYR A 278 -0.48 -19.25 -7.95
CA TYR A 278 -0.79 -20.03 -6.76
C TYR A 278 -1.28 -19.13 -5.62
N ASP A 279 -2.15 -19.67 -4.78
CA ASP A 279 -2.46 -19.11 -3.45
C ASP A 279 -1.36 -19.49 -2.43
N ASN A 280 -1.52 -19.02 -1.20
CA ASN A 280 -0.56 -19.29 -0.15
C ASN A 280 -0.56 -20.75 0.30
N ALA A 281 -1.66 -21.49 0.22
CA ALA A 281 -1.66 -22.93 0.46
C ALA A 281 -0.90 -23.72 -0.64
N GLY A 282 -0.63 -23.10 -1.79
CA GLY A 282 -0.08 -23.77 -2.98
C GLY A 282 -1.16 -24.43 -3.85
N THR A 283 -2.42 -24.05 -3.68
CA THR A 283 -3.50 -24.33 -4.63
C THR A 283 -3.28 -23.49 -5.89
N VAL A 284 -3.61 -24.05 -7.06
CA VAL A 284 -3.63 -23.27 -8.31
C VAL A 284 -4.87 -22.37 -8.30
N ILE A 285 -4.69 -21.05 -8.24
CA ILE A 285 -5.72 -20.06 -8.55
C ILE A 285 -6.01 -20.11 -10.05
N ARG A 286 -4.95 -20.06 -10.86
CA ARG A 286 -5.04 -19.97 -12.31
C ARG A 286 -3.83 -20.58 -13.00
N SER A 287 -4.05 -21.23 -14.14
CA SER A 287 -2.96 -21.61 -15.05
C SER A 287 -3.33 -21.22 -16.48
N ILE A 288 -2.38 -20.61 -17.19
CA ILE A 288 -2.55 -20.08 -18.53
C ILE A 288 -1.48 -20.72 -19.43
N SER A 289 -1.93 -21.58 -20.35
CA SER A 289 -1.12 -22.02 -21.47
C SER A 289 -0.90 -20.87 -22.45
N ASP A 290 0.32 -20.69 -22.92
CA ASP A 290 0.75 -19.66 -23.89
C ASP A 290 -0.25 -19.47 -25.04
N PRO A 291 -1.05 -18.38 -25.03
CA PRO A 291 -2.18 -18.21 -25.95
C PRO A 291 -1.74 -17.89 -27.39
N LEU A 292 -0.44 -17.60 -27.60
CA LEU A 292 0.14 -17.30 -28.91
C LEU A 292 0.97 -18.48 -29.47
N GLY A 293 1.21 -19.51 -28.67
CA GLY A 293 1.91 -20.72 -29.09
C GLY A 293 3.39 -20.50 -29.45
N SER A 294 4.04 -19.52 -28.83
CA SER A 294 5.46 -19.20 -29.00
C SER A 294 6.40 -20.36 -28.63
N LYS A 295 5.98 -21.18 -27.65
CA LYS A 295 6.73 -22.29 -27.04
C LYS A 295 8.01 -21.88 -26.31
N VAL A 296 8.28 -20.58 -26.09
CA VAL A 296 9.37 -20.15 -25.23
C VAL A 296 8.89 -20.03 -23.79
N GLY A 297 9.80 -20.24 -22.83
CA GLY A 297 9.47 -20.13 -21.43
C GLY A 297 9.16 -18.72 -20.98
N TYR A 298 8.30 -18.62 -19.96
CA TYR A 298 8.01 -17.36 -19.29
C TYR A 298 8.93 -17.12 -18.09
N ARG A 299 9.30 -15.86 -17.91
CA ARG A 299 9.86 -15.30 -16.67
C ARG A 299 8.72 -14.50 -16.06
N VAL A 300 8.41 -14.75 -14.79
CA VAL A 300 7.11 -14.41 -14.21
C VAL A 300 7.24 -13.47 -13.02
N ALA A 301 6.16 -12.75 -12.74
CA ALA A 301 5.90 -12.11 -11.47
C ALA A 301 4.39 -12.20 -11.13
N SER A 302 4.02 -12.08 -9.86
CA SER A 302 2.65 -11.78 -9.43
C SER A 302 2.58 -10.55 -8.54
N GLY A 303 1.49 -9.78 -8.68
CA GLY A 303 1.10 -8.67 -7.82
C GLY A 303 -0.23 -8.09 -8.28
N ASP A 304 -1.02 -7.51 -7.38
CA ASP A 304 -2.28 -6.85 -7.77
C ASP A 304 -1.95 -5.52 -8.45
N LEU A 305 -2.33 -5.39 -9.72
CA LEU A 305 -2.19 -4.13 -10.46
C LEU A 305 -3.56 -3.47 -10.66
N ASN A 306 -4.64 -4.27 -10.77
CA ASN A 306 -5.97 -3.78 -11.11
C ASN A 306 -6.79 -3.28 -9.90
N GLY A 307 -6.46 -3.73 -8.69
CA GLY A 307 -7.09 -3.33 -7.43
C GLY A 307 -8.30 -4.16 -7.01
N ASP A 308 -8.46 -5.39 -7.53
CA ASP A 308 -9.56 -6.30 -7.15
C ASP A 308 -9.21 -7.28 -6.00
N GLY A 309 -7.98 -7.22 -5.49
CA GLY A 309 -7.48 -8.10 -4.43
C GLY A 309 -7.00 -9.47 -4.91
N VAL A 310 -6.93 -9.72 -6.23
CA VAL A 310 -6.43 -10.98 -6.80
C VAL A 310 -5.28 -10.69 -7.77
N ALA A 311 -4.06 -10.88 -7.29
CA ALA A 311 -2.83 -10.59 -8.02
C ALA A 311 -2.84 -11.01 -9.51
N GLU A 312 -2.49 -10.07 -10.39
CA GLU A 312 -2.20 -10.34 -11.80
C GLU A 312 -1.08 -11.38 -11.92
N LEU A 313 -1.12 -12.12 -13.03
CA LEU A 313 -0.06 -13.01 -13.46
C LEU A 313 0.70 -12.37 -14.62
N ILE A 314 1.91 -11.89 -14.36
CA ILE A 314 2.77 -11.19 -15.31
C ILE A 314 3.75 -12.19 -15.92
N GLY A 315 3.92 -12.17 -17.24
CA GLY A 315 4.79 -13.09 -17.97
C GLY A 315 5.58 -12.41 -19.09
N GLY A 316 6.90 -12.33 -18.94
CA GLY A 316 7.83 -11.94 -20.00
C GLY A 316 8.36 -13.16 -20.76
N TYR A 317 8.37 -13.11 -22.10
CA TYR A 317 8.94 -14.19 -22.91
C TYR A 317 10.46 -14.33 -22.72
N GLY A 318 10.93 -15.57 -22.65
CA GLY A 318 12.34 -15.96 -22.64
C GLY A 318 12.97 -16.01 -24.04
N PRO A 319 14.23 -16.47 -24.15
CA PRO A 319 14.99 -16.49 -25.39
C PRO A 319 14.29 -17.26 -26.52
N GLY A 320 14.36 -16.73 -27.74
CA GLY A 320 13.82 -17.35 -28.96
C GLY A 320 12.48 -16.79 -29.45
N SER A 321 11.90 -15.80 -28.77
CA SER A 321 10.72 -15.05 -29.18
C SER A 321 10.99 -13.54 -29.16
N THR A 322 10.05 -12.74 -29.67
CA THR A 322 10.07 -11.27 -29.50
C THR A 322 10.04 -10.89 -28.02
N PRO A 323 10.57 -9.72 -27.63
CA PRO A 323 10.68 -9.32 -26.23
C PRO A 323 9.33 -8.76 -25.75
N THR A 324 8.38 -9.67 -25.57
CA THR A 324 6.98 -9.37 -25.25
C THR A 324 6.69 -9.63 -23.78
N LEU A 325 6.04 -8.65 -23.16
CA LEU A 325 5.49 -8.70 -21.82
C LEU A 325 3.97 -8.91 -21.92
N HIS A 326 3.46 -9.84 -21.13
CA HIS A 326 2.04 -10.11 -20.96
C HIS A 326 1.62 -9.83 -19.51
N VAL A 327 0.46 -9.22 -19.32
CA VAL A 327 -0.22 -9.09 -18.03
C VAL A 327 -1.57 -9.77 -18.15
N PHE A 328 -1.82 -10.77 -17.31
CA PHE A 328 -3.08 -11.48 -17.24
C PHE A 328 -3.79 -11.22 -15.92
N ASP A 329 -5.03 -10.80 -16.04
CA ASP A 329 -6.03 -10.61 -14.98
C ASP A 329 -6.08 -11.84 -14.05
N GLY A 330 -5.80 -11.65 -12.76
CA GLY A 330 -5.69 -12.74 -11.79
C GLY A 330 -7.00 -13.49 -11.60
N ALA A 331 -8.08 -12.74 -11.35
CA ALA A 331 -9.41 -13.26 -11.07
C ALA A 331 -10.05 -13.99 -12.27
N THR A 332 -9.89 -13.51 -13.50
CA THR A 332 -10.60 -14.01 -14.71
C THR A 332 -9.70 -14.69 -15.73
N GLY A 333 -8.41 -14.34 -15.81
CA GLY A 333 -7.46 -14.82 -16.83
C GLY A 333 -7.53 -14.11 -18.17
N LYS A 334 -8.25 -12.98 -18.24
CA LYS A 334 -8.27 -12.05 -19.37
C LYS A 334 -6.86 -11.45 -19.59
N VAL A 335 -6.48 -11.21 -20.85
CA VAL A 335 -5.30 -10.38 -21.15
C VAL A 335 -5.62 -8.93 -20.83
N LEU A 336 -4.88 -8.32 -19.90
CA LEU A 336 -4.91 -6.88 -19.65
C LEU A 336 -3.93 -6.17 -20.58
N ALA A 337 -2.69 -6.67 -20.67
CA ALA A 337 -1.67 -6.11 -21.55
C ALA A 337 -0.90 -7.20 -22.33
N ASN A 338 -0.44 -6.83 -23.54
CA ASN A 338 0.41 -7.62 -24.41
C ASN A 338 1.27 -6.66 -25.25
N VAL A 339 2.48 -6.36 -24.78
CA VAL A 339 3.31 -5.25 -25.29
C VAL A 339 4.74 -5.68 -25.55
N GLN A 340 5.34 -5.17 -26.62
CA GLN A 340 6.76 -5.41 -26.93
C GLN A 340 7.62 -4.35 -26.21
N VAL A 341 8.47 -4.77 -25.28
CA VAL A 341 9.16 -3.85 -24.34
C VAL A 341 10.60 -3.51 -24.74
N PHE A 342 11.18 -4.23 -25.70
CA PHE A 342 12.47 -3.91 -26.33
C PHE A 342 12.34 -3.95 -27.88
N GLU A 343 13.44 -3.78 -28.59
CA GLU A 343 13.51 -3.72 -30.05
C GLU A 343 13.07 -5.05 -30.69
N SER A 344 12.30 -5.01 -31.79
CA SER A 344 11.68 -6.22 -32.38
C SER A 344 12.66 -7.25 -32.96
N THR A 345 13.92 -6.86 -33.16
CA THR A 345 15.01 -7.76 -33.57
C THR A 345 15.71 -8.43 -32.41
N PHE A 346 15.49 -7.99 -31.16
CA PHE A 346 16.08 -8.60 -29.97
C PHE A 346 15.28 -9.83 -29.53
N ASN A 347 15.84 -11.02 -29.75
CA ASN A 347 15.20 -12.30 -29.43
C ASN A 347 15.80 -12.99 -28.20
N GLY A 348 16.46 -12.23 -27.33
CA GLY A 348 17.15 -12.73 -26.13
C GLY A 348 16.24 -13.02 -24.93
N GLY A 349 14.96 -12.65 -25.03
CA GLY A 349 14.01 -12.72 -23.93
C GLY A 349 14.25 -11.67 -22.84
N LEU A 350 13.36 -11.65 -21.84
CA LEU A 350 13.40 -10.72 -20.71
C LEU A 350 13.30 -11.42 -19.35
N PHE A 351 13.60 -10.65 -18.31
CA PHE A 351 13.13 -10.82 -16.94
C PHE A 351 12.09 -9.75 -16.60
N VAL A 352 11.32 -10.01 -15.54
CA VAL A 352 10.31 -9.10 -15.01
C VAL A 352 10.36 -9.08 -13.47
N SER A 353 10.04 -7.93 -12.88
CA SER A 353 9.83 -7.73 -11.44
C SER A 353 8.88 -6.53 -11.24
N LEU A 354 8.40 -6.28 -10.02
CA LEU A 354 7.30 -5.35 -9.73
C LEU A 354 7.63 -4.41 -8.56
N GLY A 355 7.27 -3.13 -8.65
CA GLY A 355 7.42 -2.17 -7.57
C GLY A 355 6.75 -0.85 -7.92
N ASP A 356 6.08 -0.19 -6.97
CA ASP A 356 5.54 1.15 -7.20
C ASP A 356 6.67 2.21 -7.10
N PHE A 357 7.20 2.65 -8.23
CA PHE A 357 8.29 3.65 -8.32
C PHE A 357 7.77 5.07 -8.57
N ASN A 358 6.45 5.24 -8.65
CA ASN A 358 5.80 6.52 -8.97
C ASN A 358 4.90 7.04 -7.82
N ARG A 359 4.55 6.15 -6.87
CA ARG A 359 3.69 6.33 -5.69
C ARG A 359 2.18 6.49 -6.01
N ASP A 360 1.69 5.90 -7.11
CA ASP A 360 0.25 5.91 -7.45
C ASP A 360 -0.56 4.74 -6.86
N GLY A 361 0.09 3.79 -6.17
CA GLY A 361 -0.56 2.64 -5.54
C GLY A 361 -0.71 1.43 -6.46
N VAL A 362 -0.18 1.48 -7.68
CA VAL A 362 -0.13 0.35 -8.62
C VAL A 362 1.33 -0.07 -8.82
N PHE A 363 1.60 -1.37 -8.89
CA PHE A 363 2.95 -1.86 -9.21
C PHE A 363 3.39 -1.47 -10.63
N ASP A 364 4.44 -0.65 -10.75
CA ASP A 364 5.17 -0.48 -12.00
C ASP A 364 5.94 -1.77 -12.34
N ILE A 365 6.15 -1.98 -13.65
CA ILE A 365 6.75 -3.21 -14.15
C ILE A 365 8.20 -2.96 -14.57
N VAL A 366 9.12 -3.56 -13.82
CA VAL A 366 10.56 -3.56 -14.14
C VAL A 366 10.84 -4.66 -15.15
N VAL A 367 11.45 -4.33 -16.29
CA VAL A 367 11.87 -5.30 -17.31
C VAL A 367 13.34 -5.12 -17.69
N SER A 368 14.04 -6.24 -17.88
CA SER A 368 15.43 -6.26 -18.32
C SER A 368 15.69 -7.31 -19.39
N PRO A 369 16.66 -7.10 -20.31
CA PRO A 369 17.08 -8.12 -21.28
C PRO A 369 17.75 -9.32 -20.60
N ASP A 370 17.58 -10.50 -21.21
CA ASP A 370 18.33 -11.71 -20.87
C ASP A 370 19.44 -12.02 -21.90
N VAL A 371 19.37 -13.12 -22.65
CA VAL A 371 20.53 -13.66 -23.38
C VAL A 371 20.95 -12.73 -24.52
N SER A 372 22.24 -12.38 -24.59
CA SER A 372 22.80 -11.43 -25.56
C SER A 372 22.28 -9.99 -25.44
N GLY A 373 21.54 -9.67 -24.37
CA GLY A 373 21.11 -8.31 -24.06
C GLY A 373 22.15 -7.54 -23.24
N GLY A 374 22.25 -6.22 -23.46
CA GLY A 374 23.04 -5.34 -22.59
C GLY A 374 22.41 -5.19 -21.19
N PRO A 375 23.11 -4.56 -20.21
CA PRO A 375 22.62 -4.40 -18.84
C PRO A 375 21.60 -3.27 -18.70
N ARG A 376 20.61 -3.22 -19.59
CA ARG A 376 19.54 -2.23 -19.63
C ARG A 376 18.43 -2.63 -18.66
N VAL A 377 17.86 -1.65 -17.97
CA VAL A 377 16.61 -1.81 -17.22
C VAL A 377 15.64 -0.74 -17.71
N ARG A 378 14.38 -1.12 -17.89
CA ARG A 378 13.26 -0.20 -18.09
C ARG A 378 12.26 -0.39 -16.97
N ILE A 379 11.71 0.70 -16.45
CA ILE A 379 10.56 0.69 -15.54
C ILE A 379 9.39 1.25 -16.32
N LEU A 380 8.28 0.52 -16.35
CA LEU A 380 7.09 0.80 -17.14
C LEU A 380 5.94 1.14 -16.19
N ASP A 381 5.26 2.26 -16.46
CA ASP A 381 4.14 2.75 -15.66
C ASP A 381 3.02 1.69 -15.60
N GLY A 382 2.78 1.17 -14.41
CA GLY A 382 1.83 0.05 -14.20
C GLY A 382 0.40 0.47 -14.51
N SER A 383 -0.04 1.60 -13.95
CA SER A 383 -1.42 2.06 -14.05
C SER A 383 -1.80 2.49 -15.47
N LYS A 384 -0.90 3.06 -16.28
CA LYS A 384 -1.18 3.31 -17.72
C LYS A 384 -1.24 2.02 -18.53
N LEU A 385 -0.34 1.07 -18.25
CA LEU A 385 -0.29 -0.17 -19.03
C LEU A 385 -1.57 -1.02 -18.87
N ILE A 386 -2.16 -1.06 -17.68
CA ILE A 386 -3.42 -1.78 -17.45
C ILE A 386 -4.67 -1.00 -17.87
N ALA A 387 -4.66 0.34 -17.76
CA ALA A 387 -5.84 1.17 -18.02
C ALA A 387 -6.17 1.31 -19.52
N ASP A 388 -5.15 1.49 -20.38
CA ASP A 388 -5.36 1.63 -21.83
C ASP A 388 -4.31 0.93 -22.72
N GLY A 389 -3.30 0.27 -22.13
CA GLY A 389 -2.22 -0.41 -22.86
C GLY A 389 -1.04 0.48 -23.21
N SER A 390 -0.99 1.73 -22.76
CA SER A 390 0.10 2.67 -23.06
C SER A 390 1.42 2.27 -22.42
N LEU A 391 2.43 2.01 -23.24
CA LEU A 391 3.80 1.71 -22.81
C LEU A 391 4.56 2.99 -22.40
N VAL A 392 4.15 3.61 -21.30
CA VAL A 392 4.86 4.74 -20.67
C VAL A 392 6.09 4.21 -19.93
N SER A 393 7.25 4.84 -20.13
CA SER A 393 8.51 4.49 -19.45
C SER A 393 8.80 5.52 -18.37
N LEU A 394 8.87 5.08 -17.12
CA LEU A 394 9.33 5.89 -16.00
C LEU A 394 10.85 5.97 -15.96
N ALA A 395 11.51 4.85 -16.27
CA ALA A 395 12.97 4.76 -16.36
C ALA A 395 13.41 3.96 -17.61
N ASP A 396 14.60 4.28 -18.13
CA ASP A 396 15.30 3.52 -19.18
C ASP A 396 16.81 3.82 -19.11
N PHE A 397 17.60 2.90 -18.53
CA PHE A 397 19.02 3.14 -18.25
C PHE A 397 19.87 1.86 -18.27
N PHE A 398 21.19 2.02 -18.30
CA PHE A 398 22.14 0.91 -18.10
C PHE A 398 22.54 0.81 -16.63
N ALA A 399 22.13 -0.27 -15.97
CA ALA A 399 22.30 -0.49 -14.54
C ALA A 399 23.68 -1.06 -14.15
N ILE A 400 24.41 -1.64 -15.11
CA ILE A 400 25.80 -2.06 -14.91
C ILE A 400 26.70 -1.26 -15.85
N GLU A 401 27.70 -0.62 -15.27
CA GLU A 401 28.72 0.18 -15.96
C GLU A 401 29.74 -0.71 -16.68
N ASP A 402 29.26 -1.46 -17.68
CA ASP A 402 30.07 -2.17 -18.67
C ASP A 402 29.34 -2.19 -20.04
N PRO A 403 29.64 -1.24 -20.94
CA PRO A 403 29.04 -1.18 -22.28
C PRO A 403 29.41 -2.35 -23.21
N GLN A 404 30.31 -3.26 -22.79
CA GLN A 404 30.70 -4.45 -23.54
C GLN A 404 30.08 -5.74 -22.96
N PHE A 405 29.31 -5.64 -21.87
CA PHE A 405 28.62 -6.76 -21.26
C PHE A 405 27.29 -7.05 -21.97
N PHE A 406 27.09 -8.30 -22.41
CA PHE A 406 25.89 -8.76 -23.11
C PHE A 406 25.27 -10.03 -22.49
N GLY A 407 25.37 -10.18 -21.16
CA GLY A 407 24.80 -11.32 -20.42
C GLY A 407 23.37 -11.11 -19.94
N GLY A 408 22.77 -9.95 -20.22
CA GLY A 408 21.55 -9.48 -19.58
C GLY A 408 21.72 -9.16 -18.10
N VAL A 409 20.63 -8.74 -17.45
CA VAL A 409 20.59 -8.54 -15.99
C VAL A 409 19.30 -9.13 -15.41
N ARG A 410 19.37 -9.51 -14.13
CA ARG A 410 18.25 -10.02 -13.34
C ARG A 410 17.87 -8.92 -12.36
N VAL A 411 16.59 -8.59 -12.32
CA VAL A 411 16.05 -7.52 -11.49
C VAL A 411 15.25 -8.10 -10.32
N GLY A 412 15.35 -7.46 -9.17
CA GLY A 412 14.56 -7.73 -7.98
C GLY A 412 14.30 -6.42 -7.24
N THR A 413 13.15 -6.35 -6.58
CA THR A 413 12.60 -5.11 -6.02
C THR A 413 12.13 -5.31 -4.59
N GLY A 414 12.19 -4.24 -3.79
CA GLY A 414 11.80 -4.21 -2.38
C GLY A 414 12.52 -3.09 -1.64
N ASP A 415 11.91 -2.58 -0.58
CA ASP A 415 12.32 -1.35 0.12
C ASP A 415 13.49 -1.64 1.10
N VAL A 416 14.74 -1.39 0.69
CA VAL A 416 15.96 -1.72 1.49
C VAL A 416 16.29 -0.60 2.48
N ASN A 417 15.84 0.63 2.21
CA ASN A 417 16.14 1.81 3.01
C ASN A 417 15.02 2.20 4.01
N ASP A 418 13.86 1.54 3.96
CA ASP A 418 12.62 1.81 4.72
C ASP A 418 12.04 3.23 4.44
N ASP A 419 12.19 3.75 3.19
CA ASP A 419 11.58 5.02 2.74
C ASP A 419 10.16 4.87 2.15
N GLY A 420 9.72 3.62 1.96
CA GLY A 420 8.40 3.22 1.47
C GLY A 420 8.27 3.21 -0.06
N ILE A 421 9.38 3.36 -0.79
CA ILE A 421 9.47 2.98 -2.20
C ILE A 421 10.29 1.69 -2.29
N PRO A 422 9.90 0.69 -3.09
CA PRO A 422 10.78 -0.42 -3.41
C PRO A 422 12.06 0.07 -4.10
N ASP A 423 13.22 -0.32 -3.58
CA ASP A 423 14.51 -0.16 -4.25
C ASP A 423 14.66 -1.18 -5.38
N LEU A 424 15.68 -0.98 -6.22
CA LEU A 424 15.97 -1.83 -7.36
C LEU A 424 17.36 -2.48 -7.24
N ALA A 425 17.37 -3.78 -6.95
CA ALA A 425 18.57 -4.61 -7.05
C ALA A 425 18.73 -5.18 -8.47
N VAL A 426 19.94 -5.05 -9.03
CA VAL A 426 20.26 -5.51 -10.38
C VAL A 426 21.49 -6.43 -10.36
N GLY A 427 21.23 -7.72 -10.51
CA GLY A 427 22.23 -8.77 -10.62
C GLY A 427 22.72 -8.97 -12.06
N ALA A 428 24.04 -9.06 -12.26
CA ALA A 428 24.60 -9.39 -13.57
C ALA A 428 24.17 -10.79 -14.04
N GLY A 429 23.86 -10.93 -15.33
CA GLY A 429 23.54 -12.21 -15.96
C GLY A 429 24.75 -13.08 -16.32
N PHE A 430 24.51 -14.13 -17.09
CA PHE A 430 25.51 -15.15 -17.45
C PHE A 430 26.69 -14.55 -18.24
N GLY A 431 27.91 -15.02 -17.97
CA GLY A 431 29.15 -14.41 -18.46
C GLY A 431 29.64 -13.25 -17.57
N GLY A 432 28.75 -12.60 -16.83
CA GLY A 432 29.09 -11.66 -15.77
C GLY A 432 29.49 -12.38 -14.48
N GLY A 433 30.31 -11.72 -13.65
CA GLY A 433 30.48 -12.16 -12.26
C GLY A 433 29.19 -11.98 -11.46
N PRO A 434 29.10 -12.45 -10.21
CA PRO A 434 27.93 -12.26 -9.34
C PRO A 434 27.84 -10.82 -8.79
N ARG A 435 28.06 -9.83 -9.67
CA ARG A 435 28.02 -8.38 -9.38
C ARG A 435 26.57 -7.95 -9.19
N VAL A 436 26.33 -7.15 -8.17
CA VAL A 436 25.04 -6.53 -7.87
C VAL A 436 25.24 -5.02 -7.78
N ALA A 437 24.34 -4.27 -8.39
CA ALA A 437 24.14 -2.84 -8.14
C ALA A 437 22.77 -2.66 -7.46
N LEU A 438 22.66 -1.72 -6.51
CA LEU A 438 21.43 -1.43 -5.77
C LEU A 438 21.11 0.06 -5.91
N PHE A 439 19.93 0.37 -6.44
CA PHE A 439 19.51 1.73 -6.77
C PHE A 439 18.35 2.19 -5.90
N ASN A 440 18.41 3.47 -5.48
CA ASN A 440 17.41 4.13 -4.64
C ASN A 440 16.10 4.31 -5.43
N GLY A 441 15.02 3.70 -4.95
CA GLY A 441 13.67 3.75 -5.54
C GLY A 441 13.17 5.18 -5.78
N ALA A 442 13.44 6.12 -4.88
CA ALA A 442 13.07 7.54 -5.01
C ALA A 442 13.69 8.25 -6.22
N THR A 443 14.75 7.67 -6.79
CA THR A 443 15.56 8.30 -7.84
C THR A 443 15.47 7.63 -9.21
N VAL A 444 15.08 6.36 -9.30
CA VAL A 444 15.11 5.63 -10.59
C VAL A 444 14.15 6.21 -11.63
N SER A 445 13.00 6.74 -11.20
CA SER A 445 11.94 7.34 -12.03
C SER A 445 12.08 8.86 -12.19
N THR A 446 12.88 9.53 -11.34
CA THR A 446 12.91 11.01 -11.23
C THR A 446 14.26 11.62 -11.61
N ALA A 447 15.37 10.90 -11.42
CA ALA A 447 16.72 11.42 -11.61
C ALA A 447 17.25 11.16 -13.03
N LYS A 448 18.05 12.10 -13.55
CA LYS A 448 18.74 11.95 -14.85
C LYS A 448 19.75 10.79 -14.88
N ALA A 449 20.23 10.39 -13.72
CA ALA A 449 20.99 9.17 -13.48
C ALA A 449 20.55 8.65 -12.10
N PRO A 450 20.05 7.41 -11.98
CA PRO A 450 19.61 6.87 -10.70
C PRO A 450 20.73 6.83 -9.66
N GLU A 451 20.39 7.14 -8.40
CA GLU A 451 21.32 7.05 -7.28
C GLU A 451 21.51 5.60 -6.85
N LYS A 452 22.73 5.24 -6.46
CA LYS A 452 23.04 3.93 -5.87
C LYS A 452 23.06 4.05 -4.35
N LEU A 453 22.33 3.19 -3.66
CA LEU A 453 22.34 3.13 -2.19
C LEU A 453 23.68 2.64 -1.65
N VAL A 454 24.36 1.78 -2.39
CA VAL A 454 25.69 1.24 -2.05
C VAL A 454 26.57 1.09 -3.29
N SER A 455 27.88 1.03 -3.06
CA SER A 455 28.86 0.65 -4.06
C SER A 455 28.61 -0.77 -4.57
N ASP A 456 28.76 -1.00 -5.88
CA ASP A 456 28.61 -2.32 -6.49
C ASP A 456 29.47 -3.39 -5.80
N PHE A 457 28.85 -4.50 -5.40
CA PHE A 457 29.48 -5.58 -4.66
C PHE A 457 29.30 -6.93 -5.38
N PHE A 458 29.92 -7.99 -4.84
CA PHE A 458 29.75 -9.36 -5.34
C PHE A 458 29.00 -10.22 -4.31
N ALA A 459 27.84 -10.76 -4.67
CA ALA A 459 27.02 -11.61 -3.79
C ALA A 459 27.64 -13.01 -3.55
N PHE A 460 28.43 -13.49 -4.50
CA PHE A 460 29.17 -14.76 -4.42
C PHE A 460 30.63 -14.55 -4.81
N GLU A 461 31.41 -15.62 -4.87
CA GLU A 461 32.86 -15.56 -5.10
C GLU A 461 33.19 -14.86 -6.44
N SER A 462 33.95 -13.76 -6.40
CA SER A 462 34.14 -12.82 -7.52
C SER A 462 34.88 -13.37 -8.75
N THR A 463 35.37 -14.61 -8.68
CA THR A 463 35.95 -15.38 -9.79
C THR A 463 34.90 -16.11 -10.64
N LEU A 464 33.68 -16.33 -10.12
CA LEU A 464 32.57 -16.94 -10.85
C LEU A 464 32.15 -16.07 -12.05
N ARG A 465 31.58 -16.67 -13.10
CA ARG A 465 31.12 -15.96 -14.32
C ARG A 465 29.71 -16.40 -14.77
N ASN A 466 28.91 -16.76 -13.78
CA ASN A 466 27.62 -17.43 -13.94
C ASN A 466 26.43 -16.48 -13.76
N GLY A 467 26.69 -15.22 -13.41
CA GLY A 467 25.69 -14.26 -12.94
C GLY A 467 25.09 -14.61 -11.58
N VAL A 468 24.06 -13.85 -11.21
CA VAL A 468 23.29 -14.00 -9.96
C VAL A 468 21.82 -13.65 -10.20
N PHE A 469 20.90 -14.39 -9.59
CA PHE A 469 19.49 -14.02 -9.44
C PHE A 469 19.33 -13.26 -8.12
N VAL A 470 18.49 -12.22 -8.08
CA VAL A 470 18.27 -11.40 -6.89
C VAL A 470 16.79 -11.08 -6.70
N THR A 471 16.35 -11.05 -5.45
CA THR A 471 15.05 -10.55 -4.98
C THR A 471 15.30 -9.83 -3.63
N ILE A 472 14.36 -9.01 -3.18
CA ILE A 472 14.46 -8.26 -1.92
C ILE A 472 13.23 -8.57 -1.07
N GLY A 473 13.40 -8.67 0.25
CA GLY A 473 12.32 -8.80 1.22
C GLY A 473 12.89 -9.00 2.63
N ASP A 474 12.20 -8.51 3.66
CA ASP A 474 12.64 -8.58 5.06
C ASP A 474 12.72 -10.04 5.54
N LEU A 475 13.90 -10.54 5.93
CA LEU A 475 14.08 -11.89 6.48
C LEU A 475 14.24 -11.89 8.01
N ASN A 476 14.35 -10.72 8.65
CA ASN A 476 14.80 -10.57 10.03
C ASN A 476 13.75 -9.92 10.97
N GLY A 477 12.69 -9.32 10.43
CA GLY A 477 11.62 -8.63 11.14
C GLY A 477 11.96 -7.20 11.55
N ASP A 478 12.84 -6.51 10.83
CA ASP A 478 13.26 -5.14 11.11
C ASP A 478 12.63 -4.06 10.19
N PHE A 479 11.76 -4.49 9.27
CA PHE A 479 11.02 -3.71 8.28
C PHE A 479 11.80 -3.18 7.07
N ALA A 480 13.12 -3.40 6.97
CA ALA A 480 13.86 -3.18 5.74
C ALA A 480 14.05 -4.48 4.94
N GLY A 481 14.05 -4.34 3.62
CA GLY A 481 14.25 -5.44 2.68
C GLY A 481 15.68 -5.98 2.69
N ASP A 482 15.84 -7.24 3.06
CA ASP A 482 17.09 -7.97 2.92
C ASP A 482 17.31 -8.42 1.47
N LEU A 483 18.56 -8.61 1.06
CA LEU A 483 18.89 -9.03 -0.30
C LEU A 483 19.08 -10.55 -0.36
N ILE A 484 18.25 -11.22 -1.18
CA ILE A 484 18.29 -12.67 -1.35
C ILE A 484 18.81 -13.04 -2.74
N PHE A 485 19.88 -13.82 -2.75
CA PHE A 485 20.61 -14.21 -3.95
C PHE A 485 20.46 -15.69 -4.27
N GLY A 486 20.12 -15.98 -5.53
CA GLY A 486 20.21 -17.30 -6.13
C GLY A 486 21.43 -17.43 -7.04
N ALA A 487 22.26 -18.46 -6.85
CA ALA A 487 23.42 -18.68 -7.70
C ALA A 487 23.02 -18.96 -9.17
N GLY A 488 23.72 -18.33 -10.12
CA GLY A 488 23.41 -18.42 -11.55
C GLY A 488 23.76 -19.76 -12.23
N PRO A 489 23.36 -19.96 -13.50
CA PRO A 489 23.53 -21.24 -14.21
C PRO A 489 24.99 -21.70 -14.31
N GLY A 490 25.26 -22.95 -13.93
CA GLY A 490 26.61 -23.50 -13.71
C GLY A 490 27.00 -23.55 -12.22
N GLY A 491 26.37 -22.74 -11.37
CA GLY A 491 26.48 -22.81 -9.92
C GLY A 491 25.60 -23.90 -9.31
N GLY A 492 25.95 -24.36 -8.10
CA GLY A 492 25.04 -25.16 -7.29
C GLY A 492 23.79 -24.36 -6.87
N PRO A 493 22.71 -25.00 -6.38
CA PRO A 493 21.46 -24.31 -6.04
C PRO A 493 21.58 -23.59 -4.68
N ARG A 494 22.58 -22.72 -4.54
CA ARG A 494 22.87 -21.95 -3.32
C ARG A 494 21.97 -20.73 -3.25
N VAL A 495 21.26 -20.61 -2.14
CA VAL A 495 20.50 -19.42 -1.73
C VAL A 495 21.29 -18.73 -0.61
N LEU A 496 21.41 -17.41 -0.69
CA LEU A 496 22.09 -16.57 0.30
C LEU A 496 21.26 -15.31 0.56
N GLY A 497 20.71 -15.16 1.76
CA GLY A 497 20.09 -13.93 2.25
C GLY A 497 21.07 -13.11 3.08
N VAL A 498 21.18 -11.81 2.81
CA VAL A 498 22.05 -10.89 3.55
C VAL A 498 21.28 -9.66 4.02
N ASP A 499 21.63 -9.24 5.24
CA ASP A 499 21.03 -8.15 5.99
C ASP A 499 21.14 -6.79 5.27
N GLY A 500 20.00 -6.17 4.96
CA GLY A 500 19.90 -4.94 4.20
C GLY A 500 20.51 -3.75 4.94
N LYS A 501 20.18 -3.57 6.22
CA LYS A 501 20.65 -2.42 7.02
C LYS A 501 22.16 -2.39 7.21
N THR A 502 22.82 -3.53 7.41
CA THR A 502 24.29 -3.61 7.48
C THR A 502 24.96 -3.54 6.11
N LEU A 503 24.29 -3.94 5.02
CA LEU A 503 24.75 -3.66 3.66
C LEU A 503 24.79 -2.14 3.41
N LEU A 504 23.70 -1.42 3.72
CA LEU A 504 23.61 0.04 3.62
C LEU A 504 24.66 0.74 4.50
N ALA A 505 24.68 0.42 5.80
CA ALA A 505 25.59 1.04 6.77
C ALA A 505 27.08 0.78 6.47
N SER A 506 27.41 -0.24 5.67
CA SER A 506 28.77 -0.55 5.22
C SER A 506 29.09 -0.05 3.81
N ASN A 507 28.17 0.63 3.12
CA ASN A 507 28.28 1.01 1.70
C ASN A 507 28.67 -0.19 0.81
N GLY A 508 28.00 -1.34 1.02
CA GLY A 508 28.21 -2.58 0.26
C GLY A 508 29.46 -3.38 0.65
N ALA A 509 30.22 -2.96 1.67
CA ALA A 509 31.47 -3.63 2.07
C ALA A 509 31.27 -4.86 2.97
N THR A 510 30.14 -4.97 3.66
CA THR A 510 29.83 -6.07 4.60
C THR A 510 28.57 -6.81 4.16
N LEU A 511 28.67 -8.14 4.04
CA LEU A 511 27.55 -9.03 3.76
C LEU A 511 27.22 -9.86 5.01
N THR A 512 26.45 -9.30 5.94
CA THR A 512 26.01 -10.04 7.14
C THR A 512 25.00 -11.10 6.70
N THR A 513 25.34 -12.37 6.88
CA THR A 513 24.52 -13.50 6.39
C THR A 513 23.39 -13.81 7.36
N LEU A 514 22.16 -13.78 6.87
CA LEU A 514 20.96 -14.22 7.59
C LEU A 514 20.66 -15.69 7.30
N THR A 515 20.66 -16.08 6.01
CA THR A 515 20.53 -17.48 5.59
C THR A 515 21.48 -17.86 4.46
N ASN A 516 22.00 -19.09 4.43
CA ASN A 516 22.96 -19.56 3.42
C ASN A 516 22.89 -21.09 3.28
N PHE A 517 22.12 -21.58 2.31
CA PHE A 517 21.79 -23.00 2.17
C PHE A 517 21.75 -23.47 0.71
N PHE A 518 21.60 -24.78 0.51
CA PHE A 518 21.36 -25.37 -0.81
C PHE A 518 19.91 -25.83 -0.93
N ALA A 519 19.17 -25.33 -1.91
CA ALA A 519 17.80 -25.76 -2.17
C ALA A 519 17.78 -27.05 -2.99
N GLY A 520 17.22 -28.13 -2.42
CA GLY A 520 17.09 -29.42 -3.10
C GLY A 520 18.41 -30.17 -3.28
N ASN A 521 18.73 -30.57 -4.51
CA ASN A 521 19.89 -31.44 -4.78
C ASN A 521 21.21 -30.64 -4.74
N VAL A 522 21.98 -30.79 -3.66
CA VAL A 522 23.30 -30.16 -3.46
C VAL A 522 24.32 -30.43 -4.58
N ASN A 523 24.11 -31.47 -5.41
CA ASN A 523 24.96 -31.83 -6.55
C ASN A 523 24.48 -31.26 -7.89
N ALA A 524 23.28 -30.69 -7.96
CA ALA A 524 22.79 -29.98 -9.15
C ALA A 524 23.68 -28.77 -9.46
N ARG A 525 23.80 -28.38 -10.73
CA ARG A 525 24.69 -27.29 -11.17
C ARG A 525 24.02 -26.33 -12.16
N ASN A 526 22.68 -26.25 -12.16
CA ASN A 526 21.93 -25.43 -13.12
C ASN A 526 21.44 -24.10 -12.52
N GLY A 527 21.99 -23.71 -11.35
CA GLY A 527 21.60 -22.52 -10.59
C GLY A 527 20.29 -22.68 -9.80
N VAL A 528 19.83 -21.58 -9.20
CA VAL A 528 18.55 -21.49 -8.48
C VAL A 528 17.94 -20.10 -8.67
N ARG A 529 16.62 -20.05 -8.88
CA ARG A 529 15.81 -18.83 -8.97
C ARG A 529 15.15 -18.57 -7.62
N VAL A 530 15.06 -17.30 -7.24
CA VAL A 530 14.56 -16.83 -5.94
C VAL A 530 13.48 -15.77 -6.16
N SER A 531 12.43 -15.80 -5.33
CA SER A 531 11.46 -14.72 -5.16
C SER A 531 11.05 -14.65 -3.69
N ALA A 532 10.94 -13.43 -3.17
CA ALA A 532 10.37 -13.12 -1.87
C ALA A 532 8.87 -12.79 -1.99
N LYS A 533 8.08 -13.23 -1.01
CA LYS A 533 6.66 -12.90 -0.79
C LYS A 533 6.36 -13.01 0.71
N ASP A 534 5.37 -12.31 1.24
CA ASP A 534 4.70 -12.79 2.46
C ASP A 534 3.54 -13.70 2.05
N LEU A 535 3.57 -14.98 2.44
CA LEU A 535 2.51 -15.93 2.10
C LEU A 535 1.67 -16.34 3.32
N ASP A 536 2.16 -16.29 4.56
CA ASP A 536 1.38 -16.68 5.74
C ASP A 536 0.98 -15.53 6.69
N GLY A 537 1.36 -14.30 6.37
CA GLY A 537 0.89 -13.07 7.00
C GLY A 537 1.68 -12.65 8.24
N ASP A 538 2.96 -13.06 8.35
CA ASP A 538 3.85 -12.66 9.46
C ASP A 538 4.85 -11.56 9.10
N LEU A 539 4.69 -10.93 7.92
CA LEU A 539 5.51 -9.85 7.36
C LEU A 539 6.96 -10.22 7.01
N LEU A 540 7.38 -11.45 7.30
CA LEU A 540 8.68 -11.97 6.87
C LEU A 540 8.58 -12.50 5.43
N ALA A 541 9.66 -12.33 4.68
CA ALA A 541 9.80 -12.82 3.32
C ALA A 541 9.99 -14.34 3.29
N ASP A 542 8.90 -15.03 2.99
CA ASP A 542 8.92 -16.41 2.51
C ASP A 542 9.68 -16.49 1.18
N LEU A 543 10.50 -17.53 1.03
CA LEU A 543 11.25 -17.77 -0.20
C LEU A 543 10.57 -18.81 -1.07
N VAL A 544 10.05 -18.34 -2.21
CA VAL A 544 9.61 -19.17 -3.32
C VAL A 544 10.84 -19.48 -4.19
N ILE A 545 11.14 -20.77 -4.37
CA ILE A 545 12.39 -21.24 -4.97
C ILE A 545 12.12 -22.03 -6.26
N GLY A 546 12.68 -21.52 -7.37
CA GLY A 546 12.64 -22.15 -8.69
C GLY A 546 13.94 -22.86 -9.04
N ARG A 547 13.85 -24.07 -9.60
CA ARG A 547 15.02 -24.90 -9.91
C ARG A 547 15.75 -24.48 -11.20
N GLY A 548 17.01 -24.88 -11.29
CA GLY A 548 17.82 -24.74 -12.49
C GLY A 548 17.28 -25.52 -13.69
N ALA A 549 17.66 -25.11 -14.91
CA ALA A 549 17.24 -25.80 -16.13
C ALA A 549 17.89 -27.20 -16.23
N GLY A 550 17.06 -28.24 -16.18
CA GLY A 550 17.49 -29.65 -16.12
C GLY A 550 17.36 -30.30 -14.74
N ASP A 551 16.90 -29.57 -13.72
CA ASP A 551 16.67 -30.08 -12.35
C ASP A 551 15.17 -30.36 -12.05
N GLY A 552 14.31 -30.19 -13.07
CA GLY A 552 12.86 -30.38 -13.02
C GLY A 552 12.07 -29.11 -12.67
N THR A 553 10.76 -29.17 -12.85
CA THR A 553 9.82 -28.05 -12.63
C THR A 553 9.27 -27.94 -11.21
N THR A 554 9.66 -28.84 -10.29
CA THR A 554 9.20 -28.82 -8.90
C THR A 554 9.85 -27.67 -8.11
N GLY A 555 9.06 -26.67 -7.74
CA GLY A 555 9.44 -25.60 -6.83
C GLY A 555 9.31 -25.98 -5.35
N SER A 556 9.89 -25.16 -4.49
CA SER A 556 9.79 -25.26 -3.03
C SER A 556 9.45 -23.90 -2.44
N VAL A 557 8.72 -23.89 -1.32
CA VAL A 557 8.54 -22.70 -0.47
C VAL A 557 9.20 -22.96 0.89
N TYR A 558 9.83 -21.91 1.44
CA TYR A 558 10.43 -21.88 2.77
C TYR A 558 9.89 -20.67 3.52
N LEU A 559 9.26 -20.87 4.68
CA LEU A 559 8.64 -19.76 5.42
C LEU A 559 9.69 -18.89 6.14
N GLY A 560 9.51 -17.57 6.16
CA GLY A 560 10.44 -16.56 6.70
C GLY A 560 10.94 -16.90 8.10
N LYS A 561 10.02 -17.09 9.04
CA LYS A 561 10.26 -17.57 10.42
C LYS A 561 11.09 -18.85 10.57
N ASN A 562 11.28 -19.63 9.50
CA ASN A 562 12.08 -20.86 9.49
C ASN A 562 13.45 -20.70 8.77
N LEU A 563 13.78 -19.52 8.26
CA LEU A 563 15.01 -19.23 7.46
C LEU A 563 16.30 -19.09 8.29
N SER A 564 16.53 -20.03 9.22
CA SER A 564 17.78 -20.07 9.99
C SER A 564 19.02 -20.35 9.13
N ALA A 565 20.19 -19.91 9.62
CA ALA A 565 21.44 -19.87 8.88
C ALA A 565 22.08 -21.23 8.50
N THR A 566 21.57 -22.37 8.98
CA THR A 566 22.26 -23.68 8.86
C THR A 566 21.51 -24.75 8.06
N ALA A 567 20.17 -24.76 8.04
CA ALA A 567 19.34 -25.51 7.08
C ALA A 567 17.84 -25.19 7.31
N PRO A 568 17.19 -24.35 6.48
CA PRO A 568 15.76 -24.15 6.59
C PRO A 568 14.97 -25.36 6.07
N THR A 569 13.82 -25.62 6.70
CA THR A 569 12.90 -26.67 6.28
C THR A 569 12.03 -26.20 5.11
N VAL A 570 11.89 -27.04 4.09
CA VAL A 570 10.84 -26.84 3.07
C VAL A 570 9.49 -26.98 3.76
N ASP A 571 8.63 -25.98 3.62
CA ASP A 571 7.25 -26.03 4.09
C ASP A 571 6.38 -26.84 3.11
N ARG A 572 6.36 -26.40 1.84
CA ARG A 572 5.56 -27.02 0.77
C ARG A 572 6.31 -27.05 -0.57
N THR A 573 5.86 -27.92 -1.46
CA THR A 573 6.38 -28.04 -2.83
C THR A 573 5.25 -28.02 -3.84
N PHE A 574 5.52 -27.41 -5.00
CA PHE A 574 4.56 -27.24 -6.09
C PHE A 574 5.22 -27.63 -7.42
N ASP A 575 4.45 -28.03 -8.42
CA ASP A 575 4.97 -28.33 -9.75
C ASP A 575 3.92 -27.95 -10.82
N PRO A 576 4.14 -26.87 -11.60
CA PRO A 576 3.18 -26.43 -12.60
C PRO A 576 3.20 -27.29 -13.88
N LEU A 577 4.21 -28.14 -14.07
CA LEU A 577 4.37 -28.97 -15.26
C LEU A 577 4.83 -30.41 -14.90
N PRO A 578 4.04 -31.19 -14.11
CA PRO A 578 4.50 -32.46 -13.56
C PRO A 578 5.06 -33.43 -14.59
N ASN A 579 6.08 -34.19 -14.18
CA ASN A 579 6.89 -35.11 -15.00
C ASN A 579 7.91 -34.43 -15.96
N SER A 580 8.03 -33.10 -15.96
CA SER A 580 8.98 -32.39 -16.82
C SER A 580 10.40 -32.38 -16.25
N THR A 581 11.18 -33.45 -16.49
CA THR A 581 12.51 -33.61 -15.88
C THR A 581 13.62 -32.77 -16.50
N ASN A 582 13.59 -32.56 -17.83
CA ASN A 582 14.64 -31.83 -18.56
C ASN A 582 14.49 -30.30 -18.46
N LEU A 583 13.59 -29.86 -17.59
CA LEU A 583 13.09 -28.50 -17.50
C LEU A 583 13.60 -27.81 -16.21
N GLY A 584 13.28 -26.54 -16.02
CA GLY A 584 13.59 -25.76 -14.81
C GLY A 584 12.44 -24.82 -14.49
N LEU A 585 12.60 -23.95 -13.49
CA LEU A 585 11.51 -23.10 -13.03
C LEU A 585 11.94 -21.65 -12.78
N PHE A 586 11.16 -20.70 -13.29
CA PHE A 586 11.14 -19.31 -12.85
C PHE A 586 9.96 -19.10 -11.91
N VAL A 587 10.17 -18.24 -10.91
CA VAL A 587 9.25 -17.91 -9.83
C VAL A 587 9.30 -16.40 -9.61
N GLY A 588 8.21 -15.81 -9.13
CA GLY A 588 8.05 -14.36 -8.96
C GLY A 588 6.69 -13.99 -8.38
#